data_AF-A0A962AUJ7-F1
#
_entry.id   AF-A0A962AUJ7-F1
#
_cell.length_a   1.000
_cell.length_b   1.000
_cell.length_c   1.000
_cell.angle_alpha   90.00
_cell.angle_beta   90.00
_cell.angle_gamma   90.00
#
_symmetry.space_group_name_H-M   'P 1'
#
loop_
_entity.id
_entity.type
_entity.pdbx_description
1 polymer ?
#
loop_
_entity_poly.entity_id
_entity_poly.type
_entity_poly.pdbx_seq_one_letter_code
_entity_poly.pdbx_strand_id
1 'polypeptide(L)' 'IICGTPLRRIGKPEEIGYAVLYLSSPAGAFVTGAGLVIDGGASIASH' A
#
# COMPACT_ATOMS: atom_id res chain seq x y z
N ILE A 1 -5.44 11.55 17.84
CA ILE A 1 -4.71 12.19 16.72
C ILE A 1 -4.70 11.18 15.58
N ILE A 2 -5.48 11.43 14.54
CA ILE A 2 -5.71 10.54 13.37
C ILE A 2 -5.67 11.51 12.18
N CYS A 3 -4.84 11.42 11.14
CA CYS A 3 -3.88 10.44 10.64
C CYS A 3 -2.81 11.26 9.88
N GLY A 4 -1.51 11.08 10.18
CA GLY A 4 -0.39 11.81 9.54
C GLY A 4 -0.08 11.40 8.11
N THR A 5 -1.09 10.95 7.35
CA THR A 5 -0.96 10.49 5.97
C THR A 5 -1.60 11.48 5.00
N PRO A 6 -1.06 11.65 3.78
CA PRO A 6 -1.68 12.43 2.71
C PRO A 6 -3.13 12.04 2.39
N LEU A 7 -3.48 10.75 2.50
CA LEU A 7 -4.86 10.29 2.29
C LEU A 7 -5.83 10.70 3.42
N ARG A 8 -5.33 11.23 4.55
CA ARG A 8 -6.13 11.76 5.69
C ARG A 8 -7.20 10.80 6.20
N ARG A 9 -6.94 9.50 6.09
CA ARG A 9 -7.82 8.44 6.59
C ARG A 9 -7.03 7.21 6.96
N ILE A 10 -7.65 6.36 7.76
CA ILE A 10 -7.16 5.01 8.01
C ILE A 10 -7.42 4.14 6.78
N GLY A 11 -6.43 3.31 6.44
CA GLY A 11 -6.56 2.30 5.40
C GLY A 11 -7.58 1.23 5.80
N LYS A 12 -8.25 0.65 4.81
CA LYS A 12 -9.15 -0.48 5.02
C LYS A 12 -8.41 -1.80 4.77
N PRO A 13 -8.77 -2.91 5.44
CA PRO A 13 -8.15 -4.21 5.21
C PRO A 13 -8.16 -4.65 3.75
N GLU A 14 -9.19 -4.28 2.99
CA GLU A 14 -9.33 -4.63 1.58
C GLU A 14 -8.22 -4.03 0.71
N GLU A 15 -7.64 -2.89 1.09
CA GLU A 15 -6.56 -2.24 0.34
C GLU A 15 -5.27 -3.08 0.36
N ILE A 16 -5.01 -3.78 1.47
CA ILE A 16 -3.95 -4.79 1.54
C ILE A 16 -4.34 -6.02 0.71
N GLY A 17 -5.60 -6.44 0.79
CA GLY A 17 -6.12 -7.55 -0.02
C GLY A 17 -5.94 -7.33 -1.52
N TYR A 18 -6.16 -6.11 -2.02
CA TYR A 18 -5.93 -5.77 -3.42
C TYR A 18 -4.45 -5.81 -3.82
N ALA A 19 -3.54 -5.41 -2.92
CA ALA A 19 -2.10 -5.53 -3.15
C ALA A 19 -1.67 -7.02 -3.23
N VAL A 20 -2.21 -7.86 -2.35
CA VAL A 20 -1.98 -9.31 -2.39
C VAL A 20 -2.56 -9.92 -3.67
N LEU A 21 -3.77 -9.51 -4.05
CA LEU A 21 -4.40 -9.95 -5.30
C LEU A 21 -3.54 -9.58 -6.52
N TYR A 22 -3.03 -8.36 -6.59
CA TYR A 22 -2.10 -7.93 -7.64
C TYR A 22 -0.87 -8.83 -7.71
N LEU A 23 -0.17 -9.01 -6.58
CA LEU A 23 1.05 -9.83 -6.51
C LEU A 23 0.79 -11.31 -6.82
N SER A 24 -0.39 -11.82 -6.50
CA SER A 24 -0.79 -13.21 -6.77
C SER A 24 -1.34 -13.42 -8.19
N SER A 25 -1.65 -12.34 -8.91
CA SER A 25 -2.22 -12.38 -10.25
C SER A 25 -1.14 -12.43 -11.34
N PRO A 26 -1.49 -12.75 -12.60
CA PRO A 26 -0.57 -12.62 -13.73
C PRO A 26 0.04 -11.22 -13.88
N ALA A 27 -0.63 -10.16 -13.40
CA ALA A 27 -0.09 -8.80 -13.45
C ALA A 27 1.14 -8.59 -12.55
N GLY A 28 1.31 -9.44 -11.52
CA GLY A 28 2.46 -9.47 -10.64
C GLY A 28 3.58 -10.44 -11.07
N ALA A 29 3.45 -11.12 -12.22
CA ALA A 29 4.30 -12.26 -12.57
C ALA A 29 5.81 -11.94 -12.68
N PHE A 30 6.18 -10.67 -12.88
CA PHE A 30 7.57 -10.23 -12.93
C PHE A 30 7.99 -9.35 -11.73
N VAL A 31 7.11 -9.20 -10.73
CA VAL A 31 7.39 -8.44 -9.52
C VAL A 31 7.92 -9.38 -8.45
N THR A 32 9.22 -9.33 -8.22
CA THR A 32 9.91 -10.10 -7.19
C THR A 32 11.06 -9.29 -6.58
N GLY A 33 11.40 -9.57 -5.32
CA GLY A 33 12.46 -8.86 -4.59
C GLY A 33 12.16 -7.41 -4.22
N ALA A 34 10.93 -6.95 -4.43
CA ALA A 34 10.49 -5.57 -4.17
C ALA A 34 9.49 -5.50 -3.01
N GLY A 35 9.55 -4.41 -2.24
CA GLY A 35 8.54 -4.07 -1.25
C GLY A 35 7.46 -3.17 -1.86
N LEU A 36 6.19 -3.56 -1.73
CA LEU A 36 5.04 -2.73 -2.11
C LEU A 36 4.49 -2.00 -0.88
N VAL A 37 4.64 -0.68 -0.82
CA VAL A 37 4.21 0.15 0.32
C VAL A 37 2.74 0.55 0.16
N ILE A 38 1.90 0.22 1.15
CA ILE A 38 0.47 0.58 1.19
C ILE A 38 0.16 1.26 2.53
N ASP A 39 0.44 2.56 2.63
CA ASP A 39 0.35 3.32 3.89
C ASP A 39 -0.36 4.68 3.75
N GLY A 40 -1.00 4.91 2.61
CA GLY A 40 -1.66 6.18 2.32
C GLY A 40 -0.72 7.39 2.21
N GLY A 41 0.58 7.14 2.00
CA GLY A 41 1.62 8.16 1.81
C GLY A 41 2.36 8.56 3.08
N ALA A 42 2.19 7.85 4.20
CA ALA A 42 2.90 8.14 5.45
C ALA A 42 4.43 8.16 5.28
N SER A 43 4.98 7.21 4.52
CA SER A 43 6.42 7.00 4.37
C SER A 43 7.15 8.17 3.70
N ILE A 44 6.43 9.04 2.96
CA ILE A 44 7.03 10.18 2.24
C ILE A 44 6.57 11.55 2.76
N ALA A 45 5.54 11.59 3.62
CA ALA A 45 4.94 12.84 4.08
C ALA A 45 5.73 13.55 5.19
N SER A 46 6.80 12.93 5.72
CA SER A 46 7.62 13.47 6.81
C SER A 46 8.95 14.08 6.33
N HIS A 47 9.03 14.50 5.06
CA HIS A 47 10.18 15.22 4.49
C HIS A 47 9.78 16.60 4.00
#